data_AF-A0A949D178-F1
#
_entry.id   AF-A0A949D178-F1
#
_cell.length_a   1.000
_cell.length_b   1.000
_cell.length_c   1.000
_cell.angle_alpha   90.00
_cell.angle_beta   90.00
_cell.angle_gamma   90.00
#
_symmetry.space_group_name_H-M   'P 1'
#
loop_
_entity.id
_entity.type
_entity.pdbx_description
1 polymer ?
#
loop_
_entity_poly.entity_id
_entity_poly.type
_entity_poly.pdbx_seq_one_letter_code
_entity_poly.pdbx_strand_id
1 'polypeptide(L)'
;EAYYRSGDAKDGVPACMACHGPDGRGNPGSEYPQLSGQHADYVAARLKAYRDGSAGSDDHARIMEAIAKPLNDAEIAALASYVEGLHAVDAPTAAQ
;
A
#
# COMPACT_ATOMS: atom_id res chain seq x y z
N GLU A 1 -4.72 -4.58 8.52
CA GLU A 1 -5.63 -5.41 7.70
C GLU A 1 -6.81 -4.64 7.10
N ALA A 2 -7.74 -4.09 7.89
CA ALA A 2 -8.92 -3.39 7.37
C ALA A 2 -8.61 -2.24 6.41
N TYR A 3 -7.64 -1.37 6.74
CA TYR A 3 -7.22 -0.26 5.88
C TYR A 3 -6.67 -0.70 4.52
N TYR A 4 -5.91 -1.80 4.49
CA TYR A 4 -5.34 -2.31 3.24
C TYR A 4 -6.44 -2.85 2.31
N ARG A 5 -7.40 -3.58 2.88
CA ARG A 5 -8.45 -4.27 2.13
C ARG A 5 -9.64 -3.39 1.76
N SER A 6 -10.00 -2.45 2.63
CA SER A 6 -11.23 -1.67 2.51
C SER A 6 -10.99 -0.17 2.38
N GLY A 7 -9.77 0.30 2.63
CA GLY A 7 -9.47 1.73 2.71
C GLY A 7 -10.11 2.39 3.93
N ASP A 8 -10.21 3.72 3.89
CA ASP A 8 -11.02 4.50 4.82
C ASP A 8 -12.01 5.38 4.05
N ALA A 9 -13.27 4.96 4.02
CA ALA A 9 -14.34 5.71 3.36
C ALA A 9 -14.61 7.07 4.00
N LYS A 10 -14.25 7.26 5.28
CA LYS A 10 -14.44 8.52 6.01
C LYS A 10 -13.48 9.58 5.51
N ASP A 11 -12.25 9.16 5.23
CA ASP A 11 -11.15 10.03 4.80
C ASP A 11 -10.88 9.96 3.29
N GLY A 12 -11.75 9.27 2.54
CA GLY A 12 -11.65 9.13 1.08
C GLY A 12 -10.45 8.30 0.62
N VAL A 13 -9.87 7.48 1.49
CA VAL A 13 -8.74 6.63 1.18
C VAL A 13 -9.24 5.34 0.51
N PRO A 14 -8.92 5.10 -0.77
CA PRO A 14 -9.27 3.83 -1.41
C PRO A 14 -8.48 2.67 -0.79
N ALA A 15 -9.01 1.46 -0.94
CA ALA A 15 -8.31 0.26 -0.51
C ALA A 15 -6.96 0.12 -1.24
N CYS A 16 -5.87 -0.10 -0.49
CA CYS A 16 -4.54 -0.30 -1.06
C CYS A 16 -4.51 -1.46 -2.07
N MET A 17 -5.28 -2.52 -1.79
CA MET A 17 -5.40 -3.68 -2.68
C MET A 17 -6.03 -3.38 -4.04
N ALA A 18 -6.73 -2.25 -4.20
CA ALA A 18 -7.35 -1.89 -5.47
C ALA A 18 -6.32 -1.67 -6.59
N CYS A 19 -5.11 -1.20 -6.22
CA CYS A 19 -4.01 -0.99 -7.16
C CYS A 19 -2.86 -1.99 -6.94
N HIS A 20 -2.57 -2.33 -5.69
CA HIS A 20 -1.43 -3.21 -5.34
C HIS A 20 -1.79 -4.71 -5.29
N GLY A 21 -3.05 -5.06 -5.55
CA GLY A 21 -3.58 -6.42 -5.53
C GLY A 21 -3.91 -6.92 -4.12
N PRO A 22 -4.75 -7.98 -3.99
CA PRO A 22 -5.17 -8.53 -2.69
C PRO A 22 -4.01 -9.04 -1.84
N ASP A 23 -2.99 -9.60 -2.49
CA ASP A 23 -1.81 -10.18 -1.84
C ASP A 23 -0.58 -9.25 -1.98
N GLY A 24 -0.77 -7.99 -2.38
CA GLY A 24 0.33 -7.03 -2.50
C GLY A 24 1.32 -7.32 -3.62
N ARG A 25 0.98 -8.14 -4.61
CA ARG A 25 1.87 -8.51 -5.74
C ARG A 25 2.10 -7.37 -6.75
N GLY A 26 1.35 -6.27 -6.64
CA GLY A 26 1.36 -5.19 -7.61
C GLY A 26 0.62 -5.56 -8.89
N ASN A 27 0.63 -4.65 -9.85
CA ASN A 27 0.07 -4.84 -11.18
C ASN A 27 1.08 -4.33 -12.23
N PRO A 28 1.86 -5.21 -12.86
CA PRO A 28 2.90 -4.82 -13.80
C PRO A 28 2.35 -4.17 -15.08
N GLY A 29 1.10 -4.47 -15.47
CA GLY A 29 0.47 -3.84 -16.64
C GLY A 29 0.08 -2.37 -16.44
N SER A 30 -0.02 -1.93 -15.19
CA SER A 30 -0.31 -0.54 -14.80
C SER A 30 0.80 0.07 -13.94
N GLU A 31 1.99 -0.56 -13.93
CA GLU A 31 3.18 -0.13 -13.19
C GLU A 31 2.98 0.09 -11.68
N TYR A 32 1.98 -0.57 -11.07
CA TYR A 32 1.80 -0.55 -9.63
C TYR A 32 2.78 -1.53 -8.97
N PRO A 33 3.66 -1.07 -8.07
CA PRO A 33 4.73 -1.89 -7.52
C PRO A 33 4.20 -2.96 -6.57
N GLN A 34 4.99 -4.03 -6.43
CA GLN A 34 4.81 -5.03 -5.40
C GLN A 34 5.09 -4.43 -4.02
N LEU A 35 4.20 -4.70 -3.08
CA LEU A 35 4.31 -4.35 -1.67
C LEU A 35 4.60 -5.56 -0.79
N SER A 36 4.13 -6.74 -1.18
CA SER A 36 4.23 -7.98 -0.38
C SER A 36 5.65 -8.27 0.07
N GLY A 37 5.85 -8.46 1.38
CA GLY A 37 7.15 -8.79 1.97
C GLY A 37 8.13 -7.62 2.03
N GLN A 38 7.66 -6.38 1.78
CA GLN A 38 8.53 -5.23 1.92
C GLN A 38 8.67 -4.77 3.37
N HIS A 39 9.88 -4.35 3.75
CA HIS A 39 10.18 -3.91 5.11
C HIS A 39 9.26 -2.78 5.57
N ALA A 40 8.69 -2.93 6.76
CA ALA A 40 7.74 -1.98 7.34
C ALA A 40 8.36 -0.58 7.43
N ASP A 41 9.61 -0.46 7.86
CA ASP A 41 10.31 0.83 7.97
C ASP A 41 10.42 1.53 6.62
N TYR A 42 10.68 0.78 5.55
CA TYR A 42 10.76 1.32 4.19
C TYR A 42 9.38 1.81 3.71
N VAL A 43 8.34 0.98 3.89
CA VAL A 43 6.97 1.33 3.49
C VAL A 43 6.48 2.55 4.27
N ALA A 44 6.73 2.61 5.57
CA ALA A 44 6.37 3.74 6.41
C ALA A 44 7.10 5.02 5.99
N ALA A 45 8.41 4.95 5.73
CA ALA A 45 9.18 6.08 5.25
C ALA A 45 8.67 6.60 3.91
N ARG A 46 8.33 5.67 2.99
CA ARG A 46 7.81 6.03 1.67
C ARG A 46 6.43 6.67 1.73
N LEU A 47 5.51 6.13 2.53
CA LEU A 47 4.17 6.72 2.75
C LEU A 47 4.25 8.11 3.38
N LYS A 48 5.15 8.32 4.36
CA LYS A 48 5.42 9.64 4.94
C LYS A 48 5.95 10.61 3.88
N ALA A 49 6.91 10.18 3.06
CA ALA A 49 7.45 10.99 1.98
C ALA A 49 6.36 11.37 0.96
N TYR A 50 5.41 10.48 0.65
CA TYR A 50 4.27 10.79 -0.21
C TYR A 50 3.33 11.81 0.45
N ARG A 51 2.96 11.62 1.72
CA ARG A 51 2.11 12.55 2.47
C ARG A 51 2.69 13.96 2.53
N ASP A 52 4.01 14.04 2.70
CA ASP A 52 4.76 15.29 2.81
C ASP A 52 5.12 15.89 1.44
N GLY A 53 4.84 15.18 0.33
CA GLY A 53 5.15 15.62 -1.04
C GLY A 53 6.64 15.59 -1.40
N SER A 54 7.46 14.85 -0.64
CA SER A 54 8.91 14.73 -0.82
C SER A 54 9.34 13.45 -1.56
N ALA A 55 8.39 12.59 -1.92
CA ALA A 55 8.64 11.29 -2.55
C ALA A 55 8.98 11.35 -4.06
N GLY A 56 8.83 12.51 -4.70
CA GLY A 56 9.03 12.68 -6.14
C GLY A 56 7.92 13.52 -6.77
N SER A 57 8.06 13.82 -8.05
CA SER A 57 7.14 14.68 -8.80
C SER A 57 6.57 14.04 -10.06
N ASP A 58 6.86 12.75 -10.29
CA ASP A 58 6.28 11.97 -11.38
C ASP A 58 4.80 11.65 -11.14
N ASP A 59 4.08 11.24 -12.19
CA ASP A 59 2.64 10.99 -12.14
C ASP A 59 2.28 9.88 -11.13
N HIS A 60 3.14 8.86 -10.97
CA HIS A 60 2.92 7.78 -10.00
C HIS A 60 3.08 8.28 -8.55
N ALA A 61 4.05 9.18 -8.32
CA ALA A 61 4.23 9.82 -7.04
C ALA A 61 3.04 10.70 -6.67
N ARG A 62 2.43 11.40 -7.65
CA ARG A 62 1.22 12.21 -7.43
C ARG A 62 0.00 11.37 -7.05
N ILE A 63 -0.15 10.19 -7.63
CA ILE A 63 -1.20 9.24 -7.24
C ILE A 63 -1.05 8.89 -5.77
N MET A 64 0.13 8.41 -5.36
CA MET A 64 0.36 7.99 -3.98
C MET A 64 0.42 9.15 -2.98
N GLU A 65 0.81 10.34 -3.39
CA GLU A 65 0.70 11.57 -2.59
C GLU A 65 -0.76 11.84 -2.22
N ALA A 66 -1.69 11.77 -3.18
CA ALA A 66 -3.11 11.96 -2.92
C ALA A 66 -3.68 10.90 -1.96
N ILE A 67 -3.24 9.65 -2.09
CA ILE A 67 -3.67 8.55 -1.19
C ILE A 67 -3.07 8.69 0.22
N ALA A 68 -1.80 9.10 0.32
CA ALA A 68 -1.10 9.22 1.59
C ALA A 68 -1.44 10.50 2.35
N LYS A 69 -1.95 11.54 1.66
CA LYS A 69 -2.27 12.84 2.26
C LYS A 69 -3.16 12.78 3.51
N PRO A 70 -4.29 12.04 3.50
CA PRO A 70 -5.16 11.94 4.67
C PRO A 70 -4.65 11.00 5.77
N LEU A 71 -3.62 10.18 5.51
CA LEU A 71 -3.17 9.17 6.47
C LEU A 71 -2.46 9.78 7.67
N ASN A 72 -2.84 9.36 8.86
CA ASN A 72 -2.10 9.66 10.09
C ASN A 72 -0.95 8.66 10.33
N ASP A 73 -0.09 8.96 11.32
CA ASP A 73 1.08 8.13 11.61
C ASP A 73 0.75 6.71 12.07
N ALA A 74 -0.36 6.53 12.79
CA ALA A 74 -0.79 5.22 13.25
C ALA A 74 -1.28 4.36 12.07
N GLU A 75 -1.97 4.97 11.11
CA GLU A 75 -2.42 4.30 9.88
C GLU A 75 -1.25 3.90 8.99
N ILE A 76 -0.28 4.80 8.81
CA ILE A 76 0.95 4.49 8.07
C ILE A 76 1.69 3.31 8.72
N ALA A 77 1.86 3.32 10.04
CA ALA A 77 2.51 2.22 10.76
C ALA A 77 1.73 0.89 10.63
N ALA A 78 0.39 0.96 10.70
CA ALA A 78 -0.47 -0.21 10.55
C ALA A 78 -0.41 -0.80 9.13
N LEU A 79 -0.40 0.06 8.10
CA LEU A 79 -0.25 -0.35 6.69
C LEU A 79 1.12 -0.97 6.45
N ALA A 80 2.19 -0.32 6.92
CA ALA A 80 3.55 -0.80 6.80
C ALA A 80 3.75 -2.19 7.44
N SER A 81 3.29 -2.35 8.68
CA SER A 81 3.37 -3.64 9.39
C SER A 81 2.57 -4.73 8.69
N TYR A 82 1.40 -4.38 8.14
CA TYR A 82 0.55 -5.32 7.41
C TYR A 82 1.20 -5.75 6.08
N VAL A 83 1.84 -4.82 5.37
CA VAL A 83 2.53 -5.07 4.10
C VAL A 83 3.79 -5.93 4.29
N GLU A 84 4.52 -5.74 5.38
CA GLU A 84 5.65 -6.60 5.73
C GLU A 84 5.20 -8.04 5.99
N GLY A 85 4.09 -8.22 6.70
CA GLY A 85 3.47 -9.53 6.95
C GLY A 85 2.65 -10.10 5.79
N LEU A 86 2.39 -9.31 4.74
CA LEU A 86 1.78 -9.76 3.48
C LEU A 86 2.82 -10.58 2.73
N HIS A 87 3.03 -11.81 3.16
CA HIS A 87 3.72 -12.77 2.32
C HIS A 87 2.75 -13.09 1.18
N ALA A 88 3.21 -12.95 -0.06
CA ALA A 88 2.53 -13.54 -1.19
C ALA A 88 2.47 -15.03 -0.88
N VAL A 89 1.34 -15.48 -0.33
CA VAL A 89 1.08 -16.90 -0.23
C VAL A 89 1.06 -17.30 -1.69
N ASP A 90 2.10 -17.99 -2.17
CA ASP A 90 1.91 -18.92 -3.28
C ASP A 90 0.66 -19.68 -2.87
N ALA A 91 -0.44 -19.42 -3.58
CA ALA A 91 -1.75 -19.91 -3.21
C ALA A 91 -1.56 -21.36 -2.75
N PRO A 92 -2.03 -21.77 -1.55
CA PRO A 92 -2.16 -23.20 -1.35
C PRO A 92 -2.99 -23.64 -2.53
N THR A 93 -2.44 -24.54 -3.34
CA THR A 93 -3.19 -25.29 -4.32
C THR A 93 -4.34 -25.92 -3.55
N ALA A 94 -5.46 -25.19 -3.49
CA ALA A 94 -6.76 -25.74 -3.17
C ALA A 94 -7.15 -26.56 -4.40
N ALA A 95 -6.43 -27.66 -4.60
CA ALA A 95 -6.91 -28.82 -5.31
C ALA A 95 -7.58 -29.69 -4.25
N GLN A 96 -8.87 -29.40 -4.06
CA GLN A 96 -9.86 -30.44 -3.84
C GLN A 96 -10.47 -30.75 -5.20
#